data_AF-A0A7J2K8Z9-F1
#
_entry.id   AF-A0A7J2K8Z9-F1
#
_cell.length_a   1.000
_cell.length_b   1.000
_cell.length_c   1.000
_cell.angle_alpha   90.00
_cell.angle_beta   90.00
_cell.angle_gamma   90.00
#
_symmetry.space_group_name_H-M   'P 1'
#
loop_
_entity.id
_entity.type
_entity.pdbx_description
1 polymer ?
#
loop_
_entity_poly.entity_id
_entity_poly.type
_entity_poly.pdbx_seq_one_letter_code
_entity_poly.pdbx_strand_id
1 'polypeptide(L)'
;MDLLFLEKPGFSVRKVNLQAVKAVAKMLGYELKTMSVGEEIEKDERIIRYLREQKRKGLNTLLTGNVKLEVHRAIYGSLCERARLELVEPLKELDTLELLMEYSKIDLQFMIIGIRDGELHSKWLGEIVT
;
A
#
# COMPACT_ATOMS: atom_id res chain seq x y z
N MET A 1 -1.17 2.92 -16.04
CA MET A 1 -1.29 2.46 -14.64
C MET A 1 -0.95 3.64 -13.75
N ASP A 2 -1.80 3.96 -12.78
CA ASP A 2 -1.60 5.08 -11.87
C ASP A 2 -1.22 4.54 -10.49
N LEU A 3 -0.09 5.00 -9.94
CA LEU A 3 0.31 4.70 -8.57
C LEU A 3 -0.17 5.82 -7.65
N LEU A 4 -0.87 5.44 -6.58
CA LEU A 4 -1.40 6.38 -5.59
C LEU A 4 -0.98 5.97 -4.18
N PHE A 5 -0.37 6.91 -3.47
CA PHE A 5 -0.08 6.82 -2.05
C PHE A 5 -1.10 7.64 -1.25
N LEU A 6 -1.79 7.00 -0.31
CA LEU A 6 -2.75 7.65 0.58
C LEU A 6 -2.05 8.10 1.87
N GLU A 7 -1.96 9.41 2.07
CA GLU A 7 -1.39 10.02 3.27
C GLU A 7 -2.48 10.18 4.34
N LYS A 8 -2.54 9.23 5.27
CA LYS A 8 -3.38 9.34 6.47
C LYS A 8 -2.86 10.41 7.44
N PRO A 9 -3.75 11.00 8.28
CA PRO A 9 -3.31 11.83 9.39
C PRO A 9 -2.51 11.01 10.42
N GLY A 10 -1.70 11.70 11.22
CA GLY A 10 -0.86 11.07 12.24
C GLY A 10 0.48 10.54 11.72
N PHE A 11 1.24 9.92 12.63
CA PHE A 11 2.53 9.31 12.33
C PHE A 11 2.33 7.95 11.67
N SER A 12 3.12 7.67 10.63
CA SER A 12 3.20 6.35 10.02
C SER A 12 4.58 6.15 9.44
N VAL A 13 5.20 5.02 9.73
CA VAL A 13 6.49 4.61 9.13
C VAL A 13 6.39 4.60 7.59
N ARG A 14 5.22 4.27 7.03
CA ARG A 14 4.96 4.34 5.59
C ARG A 14 5.09 5.76 5.04
N LYS A 15 4.68 6.77 5.82
CA LYS A 15 4.78 8.19 5.45
C LYS A 15 6.22 8.69 5.56
N VAL A 16 6.94 8.28 6.60
CA VAL A 16 8.37 8.61 6.78
C VAL A 16 9.20 8.10 5.60
N ASN A 17 8.88 6.90 5.08
CA ASN A 17 9.60 6.29 3.97
C ASN A 17 9.09 6.69 2.57
N LEU A 18 8.18 7.66 2.46
CA LEU A 18 7.55 8.03 1.19
C LEU A 18 8.56 8.41 0.09
N GLN A 19 9.68 9.04 0.46
CA GLN A 19 10.72 9.41 -0.52
C GLN A 19 11.36 8.19 -1.16
N ALA A 20 11.61 7.12 -0.39
CA ALA A 20 12.11 5.87 -0.95
C ALA A 20 11.07 5.21 -1.86
N VAL A 21 9.78 5.21 -1.48
CA VAL A 21 8.70 4.68 -2.33
C VAL A 21 8.60 5.48 -3.65
N LYS A 22 8.75 6.81 -3.61
CA LYS A 22 8.81 7.66 -4.81
C LYS A 22 10.01 7.32 -5.69
N ALA A 23 11.18 7.09 -5.09
CA ALA A 23 12.39 6.71 -5.82
C ALA A 23 12.21 5.36 -6.54
N VAL A 24 11.68 4.36 -5.84
CA VAL A 24 11.39 3.03 -6.43
C VAL A 24 10.37 3.13 -7.57
N ALA A 25 9.27 3.86 -7.39
CA ALA A 25 8.29 4.09 -8.45
C ALA A 25 8.94 4.72 -9.70
N LYS A 26 9.79 5.73 -9.50
CA LYS A 26 10.51 6.40 -10.58
C LYS A 26 11.51 5.48 -11.28
N MET A 27 12.23 4.63 -10.54
CA MET A 27 13.13 3.62 -11.11
C MET A 27 12.38 2.62 -12.00
N LEU A 28 11.12 2.33 -11.67
CA LEU A 28 10.22 1.48 -12.47
C LEU A 28 9.52 2.24 -13.61
N GLY A 29 9.83 3.52 -13.81
CA GLY A 29 9.23 4.34 -14.88
C GLY A 29 7.82 4.87 -14.56
N TYR A 30 7.40 4.83 -13.29
CA TYR A 30 6.09 5.30 -12.85
C TYR A 30 6.20 6.56 -11.99
N GLU A 31 5.17 7.40 -12.05
CA GLU A 31 4.99 8.51 -11.12
C GLU A 31 4.11 8.07 -9.94
N LEU A 32 4.57 8.32 -8.71
CA LEU A 32 3.77 8.09 -7.50
C LEU A 32 3.02 9.36 -7.11
N LYS A 33 1.71 9.37 -7.34
CA LYS A 33 0.82 10.43 -6.86
C LYS A 33 0.60 10.28 -5.36
N THR A 34 0.46 11.40 -4.66
CA THR A 34 0.17 11.43 -3.22
C THR A 34 -1.15 12.14 -3.00
N MET A 35 -1.99 11.61 -2.12
CA MET A 35 -3.26 12.23 -1.74
C MET A 35 -3.45 12.17 -0.23
N SER A 36 -3.66 13.32 0.40
CA SER A 36 -4.06 13.37 1.80
C SER A 36 -5.51 12.92 1.95
N VAL A 37 -5.73 11.98 2.87
CA VAL A 37 -7.04 11.42 3.20
C VAL A 37 -7.34 11.62 4.68
N GLY A 38 -8.61 11.50 5.07
CA GLY A 38 -9.04 11.49 6.47
C GLY A 38 -8.70 10.18 7.19
N GLU A 39 -9.12 10.07 8.45
CA GLU A 39 -8.97 8.83 9.22
C GLU A 39 -9.80 7.68 8.62
N GLU A 40 -11.05 7.98 8.28
CA GLU A 40 -12.01 7.06 7.66
C GLU A 40 -11.90 7.12 6.12
N ILE A 41 -10.95 6.36 5.56
CA ILE A 41 -10.65 6.36 4.12
C ILE A 41 -11.89 6.04 3.28
N GLU A 42 -12.66 5.04 3.69
CA GLU A 42 -13.86 4.56 3.00
C GLU A 42 -14.98 5.60 2.93
N LYS A 43 -14.91 6.64 3.78
CA LYS A 43 -15.84 7.78 3.79
C LYS A 43 -15.28 9.03 3.11
N ASP A 44 -14.00 9.05 2.75
CA ASP A 44 -13.36 10.24 2.21
C ASP A 44 -13.79 10.51 0.76
N GLU A 45 -14.56 11.59 0.56
CA GLU A 45 -15.09 11.97 -0.76
C GLU A 45 -13.99 12.35 -1.77
N ARG A 46 -12.79 12.74 -1.32
CA ARG A 46 -11.69 13.12 -2.23
C ARG A 46 -11.17 11.89 -2.97
N ILE A 47 -10.93 10.79 -2.26
CA ILE A 47 -10.47 9.55 -2.87
C ILE A 47 -11.58 8.93 -3.74
N ILE A 48 -12.84 8.98 -3.31
CA ILE A 48 -13.95 8.44 -4.09
C ILE A 48 -14.15 9.21 -5.39
N ARG A 49 -14.11 10.55 -5.33
CA ARG A 49 -14.18 11.39 -6.53
C ARG A 49 -13.02 11.08 -7.48
N TYR A 50 -11.81 10.98 -6.95
CA TYR A 50 -10.63 10.61 -7.75
C TYR A 50 -10.79 9.25 -8.44
N LEU A 51 -11.19 8.22 -7.70
CA LEU A 51 -11.40 6.88 -8.25
C LEU A 51 -12.48 6.87 -9.34
N ARG A 52 -13.57 7.63 -9.16
CA ARG A 52 -14.61 7.78 -10.19
C ARG A 52 -14.10 8.50 -11.45
N GLU A 53 -13.23 9.50 -11.29
CA GLU A 53 -12.56 10.16 -12.42
C GLU A 53 -11.62 9.22 -13.16
N GLN A 54 -10.87 8.40 -12.44
CA GLN A 54 -10.02 7.36 -13.05
C GLN A 54 -10.84 6.33 -13.81
N LYS A 55 -12.00 5.92 -13.26
CA LYS A 55 -12.95 5.07 -13.97
C LYS A 55 -13.42 5.67 -15.29
N ARG A 56 -13.77 6.97 -15.29
CA ARG A 56 -14.15 7.68 -16.52
C ARG A 56 -13.02 7.72 -17.56
N LYS A 57 -11.76 7.62 -17.14
CA LYS A 57 -10.57 7.52 -17.99
C LYS A 57 -10.25 6.07 -18.42
N GLY A 58 -11.08 5.10 -18.05
CA GLY A 58 -10.96 3.69 -18.45
C GLY A 58 -10.27 2.78 -17.42
N LEU A 59 -9.87 3.30 -16.26
CA LEU A 59 -9.30 2.47 -15.19
C LEU A 59 -10.42 1.80 -14.39
N ASN A 60 -10.58 0.48 -14.55
CA ASN A 60 -11.70 -0.25 -13.96
C ASN A 60 -11.34 -1.00 -12.67
N THR A 61 -10.05 -1.08 -12.35
CA THR A 61 -9.53 -1.95 -11.29
C THR A 61 -8.66 -1.17 -10.31
N LEU A 62 -8.91 -1.36 -9.02
CA LEU A 62 -8.04 -0.97 -7.93
C LEU A 62 -7.22 -2.19 -7.49
N LEU A 63 -5.90 -2.11 -7.60
CA LEU A 63 -4.97 -3.13 -7.12
C LEU A 63 -4.43 -2.74 -5.74
N THR A 64 -4.47 -3.64 -4.76
CA THR A 64 -3.86 -3.39 -3.44
C THR A 64 -2.92 -4.52 -3.01
N GLY A 65 -1.83 -4.18 -2.32
CA GLY A 65 -0.84 -5.14 -1.83
C GLY A 65 -1.10 -5.66 -0.40
N ASN A 66 -2.36 -5.78 0.02
CA ASN A 66 -2.69 -6.27 1.36
C ASN A 66 -2.51 -7.80 1.43
N VAL A 67 -1.90 -8.31 2.51
CA VAL A 67 -1.65 -9.76 2.70
C VAL A 67 -2.64 -10.40 3.68
N LYS A 68 -2.64 -9.99 4.96
CA LYS A 68 -3.43 -10.65 6.05
C LYS A 68 -4.39 -9.72 6.82
N LEU A 69 -4.72 -8.54 6.30
CA LEU A 69 -5.49 -7.52 7.05
C LEU A 69 -6.95 -7.41 6.59
N GLU A 70 -7.85 -8.20 7.17
CA GLU A 70 -9.29 -8.15 6.88
C GLU A 70 -9.92 -6.76 7.07
N VAL A 71 -9.47 -6.01 8.09
CA VAL A 71 -9.92 -4.64 8.34
C VAL A 71 -9.64 -3.73 7.14
N HIS A 72 -8.52 -3.92 6.46
CA HIS A 72 -8.17 -3.12 5.28
C HIS A 72 -8.99 -3.53 4.05
N ARG A 73 -9.42 -4.79 3.96
CA ARG A 73 -10.28 -5.27 2.88
C ARG A 73 -11.67 -4.62 2.93
N ALA A 74 -12.26 -4.49 4.12
CA ALA A 74 -13.55 -3.80 4.27
C ALA A 74 -13.47 -2.34 3.77
N ILE A 75 -12.37 -1.65 4.07
CA ILE A 75 -12.13 -0.27 3.64
C ILE A 75 -12.03 -0.16 2.11
N TYR A 76 -11.16 -0.95 1.47
CA TYR A 76 -10.96 -0.87 0.02
C TYR A 76 -12.13 -1.47 -0.77
N GLY A 77 -12.82 -2.47 -0.22
CA GLY A 77 -14.05 -3.02 -0.77
C GLY A 77 -15.14 -1.96 -0.83
N SER A 78 -15.37 -1.25 0.28
CA SER A 78 -16.32 -0.12 0.35
C SER A 78 -15.97 1.00 -0.63
N LEU A 79 -14.68 1.38 -0.73
CA LEU A 79 -14.23 2.34 -1.74
C LEU A 79 -14.56 1.90 -3.17
N CYS A 80 -14.26 0.64 -3.50
CA CYS A 80 -14.50 0.08 -4.83
C CYS A 80 -15.99 0.02 -5.15
N GLU A 81 -16.84 -0.38 -4.21
CA GLU A 81 -18.29 -0.35 -4.37
C GLU A 81 -18.80 1.07 -4.68
N ARG A 82 -18.37 2.05 -3.89
CA ARG A 82 -18.77 3.46 -4.06
C ARG A 82 -18.24 4.08 -5.35
N ALA A 83 -17.04 3.69 -5.79
CA ALA A 83 -16.42 4.15 -7.04
C ALA A 83 -16.82 3.31 -8.27
N ARG A 84 -17.51 2.19 -8.06
CA ARG A 84 -17.82 1.15 -9.05
C ARG A 84 -16.56 0.58 -9.72
N LEU A 85 -15.51 0.34 -8.96
CA LEU A 85 -14.28 -0.33 -9.43
C LEU A 85 -14.29 -1.80 -9.01
N GLU A 86 -13.51 -2.60 -9.70
CA GLU A 86 -13.14 -3.94 -9.26
C GLU A 86 -11.97 -3.85 -8.27
N LEU A 87 -12.02 -4.62 -7.17
CA LEU A 87 -10.91 -4.73 -6.23
C LEU A 87 -10.13 -6.01 -6.53
N VAL A 88 -8.83 -5.88 -6.79
CA VAL A 88 -7.90 -7.02 -6.95
C VAL A 88 -6.84 -6.98 -5.86
N GLU A 89 -6.69 -8.08 -5.13
CA GLU A 89 -5.75 -8.23 -4.02
C GLU A 89 -4.90 -9.50 -4.26
N PRO A 90 -3.81 -9.41 -5.05
CA PRO A 90 -3.08 -10.59 -5.49
C PRO A 90 -2.30 -11.28 -4.36
N LEU A 91 -2.01 -10.55 -3.27
CA LEU A 91 -1.27 -11.08 -2.12
C LEU A 91 -2.19 -11.62 -1.01
N LYS A 92 -3.50 -11.61 -1.24
CA LYS A 92 -4.50 -11.96 -0.24
C LYS A 92 -4.32 -13.40 0.24
N GLU A 93 -4.34 -13.57 1.55
CA GLU A 93 -4.29 -14.88 2.24
C GLU A 93 -3.02 -15.70 1.95
N LEU A 94 -2.05 -15.14 1.23
CA LEU A 94 -0.76 -15.78 1.02
C LEU A 94 0.01 -15.81 2.34
N ASP A 95 0.80 -16.87 2.51
CA ASP A 95 1.68 -16.94 3.65
C ASP A 95 2.81 -15.90 3.54
N THR A 96 3.02 -15.17 4.63
CA THR A 96 3.95 -14.04 4.68
C THR A 96 5.42 -14.50 4.66
N LEU A 97 5.71 -15.68 5.21
CA LEU A 97 7.05 -16.26 5.16
C LEU A 97 7.33 -16.81 3.76
N GLU A 98 6.37 -17.52 3.17
CA GLU A 98 6.50 -17.99 1.78
C GLU A 98 6.70 -16.82 0.81
N LEU A 99 5.91 -15.75 0.94
CA LEU A 99 6.08 -14.53 0.13
C LEU A 99 7.48 -13.93 0.26
N LEU A 100 8.00 -13.84 1.48
CA LEU A 100 9.35 -13.33 1.74
C LEU A 100 10.42 -14.22 1.08
N MET A 101 10.26 -15.54 1.17
CA MET A 101 11.13 -16.51 0.52
C MET A 101 11.05 -16.45 -1.01
N GLU A 102 9.87 -16.23 -1.59
CA GLU A 102 9.74 -16.04 -3.05
C GLU A 102 10.44 -14.75 -3.50
N TYR A 103 10.35 -13.68 -2.71
CA TYR A 103 11.04 -12.44 -3.03
C TYR A 103 12.56 -12.54 -2.88
N SER A 104 13.08 -13.32 -1.93
CA SER A 104 14.52 -13.54 -1.81
C SER A 104 15.09 -14.32 -3.00
N LYS A 105 14.32 -15.21 -3.62
CA LYS A 105 14.73 -15.94 -4.84
C LYS A 105 14.93 -15.05 -6.07
N ILE A 106 14.34 -13.84 -6.08
CA ILE A 106 14.51 -12.85 -7.15
C ILE A 106 15.45 -11.71 -6.73
N ASP A 107 16.31 -11.97 -5.74
CA ASP A 107 17.29 -11.03 -5.20
C ASP A 107 16.70 -9.71 -4.67
N LEU A 108 15.43 -9.73 -4.24
CA LEU A 108 14.81 -8.58 -3.61
C LEU A 108 15.33 -8.45 -2.17
N GLN A 109 15.95 -7.32 -1.86
CA GLN A 109 16.45 -7.01 -0.52
C GLN A 109 15.42 -6.19 0.27
N PHE A 110 15.21 -6.57 1.53
CA PHE A 110 14.28 -5.88 2.43
C PHE A 110 15.04 -5.31 3.62
N MET A 111 14.78 -4.03 3.93
CA MET A 111 15.31 -3.38 5.13
C MET A 111 14.17 -3.07 6.09
N ILE A 112 14.37 -3.39 7.37
CA ILE A 112 13.39 -3.10 8.42
C ILE A 112 13.49 -1.63 8.82
N ILE A 113 12.46 -0.85 8.48
CA ILE A 113 12.40 0.60 8.74
C ILE A 113 11.51 0.99 9.92
N GLY A 114 10.81 0.02 10.52
CA GLY A 114 9.92 0.27 11.63
C GLY A 114 9.51 -1.03 12.30
N ILE A 115 9.32 -0.96 13.60
CA ILE A 115 8.90 -2.06 14.46
C ILE A 115 7.77 -1.58 15.37
N ARG A 116 7.01 -2.52 15.94
CA ARG A 116 6.10 -2.21 17.04
C ARG A 116 6.86 -2.37 18.35
N ASP A 117 6.86 -1.31 19.16
CA ASP A 117 7.43 -1.37 20.50
C ASP A 117 6.78 -2.48 21.32
N GLY A 118 7.60 -3.29 21.98
CA GLY A 118 7.16 -4.44 22.77
C GLY A 118 6.97 -5.75 22.00
N GLU A 119 6.93 -5.72 20.66
CA GLU A 119 6.91 -6.96 19.84
C GLU A 119 8.31 -7.34 19.34
N LEU A 120 9.13 -6.35 18.99
CA LEU A 120 10.49 -6.56 18.48
C LEU A 120 11.47 -5.60 19.17
N HIS A 121 12.72 -6.05 19.34
CA HIS A 121 13.79 -5.21 19.88
C HIS A 121 14.25 -4.20 18.83
N SER A 122 14.60 -2.98 19.24
CA SER A 122 15.11 -1.90 18.36
C SER A 122 16.36 -2.25 17.55
N LYS A 123 17.04 -3.37 17.86
CA LYS A 123 18.21 -3.83 17.12
C LYS A 123 17.88 -4.23 15.68
N TRP A 124 16.61 -4.54 15.43
CA TRP A 124 16.14 -4.91 14.10
C TRP A 124 15.97 -3.71 13.17
N LEU A 125 15.95 -2.47 13.68
CA LEU A 125 15.86 -1.29 12.82
C LEU A 125 17.14 -1.13 11.99
N GLY A 126 16.98 -1.03 10.67
CA GLY A 126 18.08 -0.95 9.70
C GLY A 126 18.64 -2.30 9.26
N GLU A 127 18.22 -3.40 9.89
CA GLU A 127 18.65 -4.74 9.48
C GLU A 127 18.10 -5.10 8.10
N ILE A 128 18.92 -5.82 7.33
CA ILE A 128 18.54 -6.40 6.05
C ILE A 128 18.04 -7.81 6.32
N VAL A 129 16.86 -8.13 5.79
CA VAL A 129 16.31 -9.48 5.85
C VAL A 129 17.06 -10.34 4.83
N THR A 130 17.76 -11.35 5.33
CA THR A 130 18.53 -12.34 4.55
C THR A 130 17.85 -13.70 4.55
#